data_AF-A0A238BN66-F1
#
_entry.id   AF-A0A238BN66-F1
#
_cell.length_a   1.000
_cell.length_b   1.000
_cell.length_c   1.000
_cell.angle_alpha   90.00
_cell.angle_beta   90.00
_cell.angle_gamma   90.00
#
_symmetry.space_group_name_H-M   'P 1'
#
loop_
_entity.id
_entity.type
_entity.pdbx_description
1 polymer ?
#
loop_
_entity_poly.entity_id
_entity_poly.type
_entity_poly.pdbx_seq_one_letter_code
_entity_poly.pdbx_strand_id
1 'polypeptide(L)'
;MHWLNLQEDTYPLIIYECDTTATYWTRRCLRQADAILFVANGEQKPLEQSVMDDYLNMNEDSIRTNKELILLWDEKTVEPRGTIEWLKGSWFSGHHHIRIHKRMVQWNLKKVSESDIVSYYEQNIYGGKVDSRSDFSRLARILTGNAIGVVLGGGGARGAAHVGVLRAMQEHGIPIDMIGGTSIGAMIGGLYAQGVEDLEQRVRSWFMVSYIHSEN
;
A
#
# COMPACT_ATOMS: atom_id res chain seq x y z
N MET A 1 17.96 21.18 -18.75
CA MET A 1 18.15 19.79 -18.30
C MET A 1 18.97 19.66 -17.01
N HIS A 2 19.92 20.56 -16.72
CA HIS A 2 20.79 20.45 -15.54
C HIS A 2 20.07 20.47 -14.17
N TRP A 3 19.00 21.25 -14.03
CA TRP A 3 18.29 21.37 -12.75
C TRP A 3 17.66 20.06 -12.26
N LEU A 4 17.00 19.28 -13.14
CA LEU A 4 16.33 18.04 -12.74
C LEU A 4 17.35 16.98 -12.30
N ASN A 5 18.43 16.82 -13.06
CA ASN A 5 19.51 15.92 -12.69
C ASN A 5 20.12 16.31 -11.33
N LEU A 6 20.26 17.61 -11.06
CA LEU A 6 20.72 18.07 -9.75
C LEU A 6 19.73 17.67 -8.63
N GLN A 7 18.43 17.73 -8.87
CA GLN A 7 17.46 17.20 -7.90
C GLN A 7 17.66 15.70 -7.72
N GLU A 8 17.74 14.92 -8.80
CA GLU A 8 17.97 13.45 -8.82
C GLU A 8 19.22 13.06 -8.03
N ASP A 9 20.30 13.84 -8.14
CA ASP A 9 21.54 13.61 -7.38
C ASP A 9 21.44 14.05 -5.91
N THR A 10 20.57 15.02 -5.59
CA THR A 10 20.48 15.61 -4.24
C THR A 10 19.53 14.85 -3.32
N TYR A 11 18.40 14.38 -3.85
CA TYR A 11 17.34 13.78 -3.05
C TYR A 11 17.28 12.26 -3.25
N PRO A 12 17.15 11.47 -2.17
CA PRO A 12 17.08 10.02 -2.26
C PRO A 12 15.75 9.51 -2.84
N LEU A 13 14.73 10.37 -2.90
CA LEU A 13 13.43 10.07 -3.48
C LEU A 13 12.89 11.33 -4.14
N ILE A 14 12.44 11.18 -5.40
CA ILE A 14 11.78 12.23 -6.15
C ILE A 14 10.51 11.66 -6.77
N ILE A 15 9.43 12.42 -6.69
CA ILE A 15 8.15 12.06 -7.28
C ILE A 15 7.91 12.97 -8.49
N TYR A 16 7.67 12.33 -9.64
CA TYR A 16 7.24 13.02 -10.84
C TYR A 16 5.73 12.92 -10.97
N GLU A 17 5.06 14.08 -11.00
CA GLU A 17 3.65 14.16 -11.36
C GLU A 17 3.52 14.29 -12.88
N CYS A 18 2.85 13.33 -13.51
CA CYS A 18 2.61 13.35 -14.95
C CYS A 18 1.41 14.25 -15.30
N ASP A 19 1.45 14.85 -16.49
CA ASP A 19 0.27 15.51 -17.03
C ASP A 19 -0.80 14.47 -17.38
N THR A 20 -2.06 14.90 -17.46
CA THR A 20 -3.19 14.07 -17.91
C THR A 20 -3.12 13.66 -19.39
N THR A 21 -2.14 14.19 -20.12
CA THR A 21 -1.90 13.91 -21.54
C THR A 21 -0.44 13.56 -21.78
N ALA A 22 -0.14 13.00 -22.95
CA ALA A 22 1.19 12.52 -23.30
C ALA A 22 2.14 13.62 -23.79
N THR A 23 2.39 14.60 -22.93
CA THR A 23 3.33 15.70 -23.15
C THR A 23 4.77 15.20 -23.18
N TYR A 24 5.71 16.07 -23.58
CA TYR A 24 7.15 15.79 -23.45
C TYR A 24 7.56 15.54 -21.99
N TRP A 25 6.89 16.18 -21.04
CA TRP A 25 7.12 15.97 -19.61
C TRP A 25 6.68 14.57 -19.19
N THR A 26 5.43 14.17 -19.49
CA THR A 26 4.94 12.81 -19.20
C THR A 26 5.84 11.72 -19.78
N ARG A 27 6.27 11.85 -21.05
CA ARG A 27 7.19 10.89 -21.66
C ARG A 27 8.54 10.83 -20.95
N ARG A 28 9.04 11.97 -20.46
CA ARG A 28 10.28 12.04 -19.70
C ARG A 28 10.12 11.35 -18.35
N CYS A 29 9.04 11.61 -17.61
CA CYS A 29 8.73 10.97 -16.33
C CYS A 29 8.72 9.46 -16.47
N LEU A 30 7.98 8.94 -17.45
CA LEU A 30 7.86 7.49 -17.68
C LEU A 30 9.18 6.81 -18.04
N ARG A 31 10.06 7.52 -18.77
CA ARG A 31 11.37 6.97 -19.17
C ARG A 31 12.42 7.01 -18.05
N GLN A 32 12.37 8.04 -17.20
CA GLN A 32 13.38 8.23 -16.14
C GLN A 32 13.02 7.52 -14.84
N ALA A 33 11.74 7.26 -14.58
CA ALA A 33 11.32 6.69 -13.31
C ALA A 33 11.82 5.24 -13.13
N ASP A 34 12.30 4.93 -11.92
CA ASP A 34 12.59 3.56 -11.50
C ASP A 34 11.31 2.75 -11.23
N ALA A 35 10.23 3.44 -10.84
CA ALA A 35 8.90 2.88 -10.64
C ALA A 35 7.82 3.85 -11.12
N ILE A 36 6.80 3.33 -11.79
CA ILE A 36 5.64 4.09 -12.25
C ILE A 36 4.45 3.71 -11.37
N LEU A 37 3.88 4.72 -10.71
CA LEU A 37 2.67 4.56 -9.89
C LEU A 37 1.45 4.96 -10.71
N PHE A 38 0.57 4.01 -10.98
CA PHE A 38 -0.72 4.28 -11.60
C PHE A 38 -1.78 4.41 -10.51
N VAL A 39 -2.20 5.65 -10.22
CA VAL A 39 -3.15 5.92 -9.13
C VAL A 39 -4.56 6.04 -9.66
N ALA A 40 -5.48 5.26 -9.09
CA ALA A 40 -6.89 5.27 -9.48
C ALA A 40 -7.82 5.19 -8.28
N ASN A 41 -9.06 5.65 -8.46
CA ASN A 41 -10.12 5.40 -7.50
C ASN A 41 -10.59 3.94 -7.63
N GLY A 42 -10.46 3.16 -6.57
CA GLY A 42 -10.82 1.74 -6.53
C GLY A 42 -12.32 1.47 -6.69
N GLU A 43 -13.19 2.44 -6.37
CA GLU A 43 -14.63 2.31 -6.59
C GLU A 43 -15.03 2.44 -8.07
N GLN A 44 -14.11 2.92 -8.91
CA GLN A 44 -14.33 3.07 -10.34
C GLN A 44 -13.77 1.87 -11.11
N LYS A 45 -14.30 1.66 -12.31
CA LYS A 45 -13.78 0.69 -13.28
C LYS A 45 -12.67 1.33 -14.11
N PRO A 46 -11.72 0.54 -14.64
CA PRO A 46 -10.75 1.06 -15.60
C PRO A 46 -11.48 1.64 -16.83
N LEU A 47 -10.91 2.70 -17.39
CA LEU A 47 -11.37 3.25 -18.67
C LEU A 47 -11.01 2.26 -19.78
N GLU A 48 -11.93 2.00 -20.73
CA GLU A 48 -11.73 0.99 -21.79
C GLU A 48 -10.57 1.31 -22.74
N GLN A 49 -10.24 2.59 -22.90
CA GLN A 49 -9.09 3.09 -23.65
C GLN A 49 -8.61 4.38 -22.99
N SER A 50 -7.59 4.30 -22.13
CA SER A 50 -6.88 5.50 -21.73
C SER A 50 -5.76 5.76 -22.73
N VAL A 51 -5.52 7.04 -23.08
CA VAL A 51 -4.34 7.45 -23.85
C VAL A 51 -3.07 6.87 -23.22
N MET A 52 -3.06 6.68 -21.91
CA MET A 52 -1.96 6.13 -21.15
C MET A 52 -1.70 4.64 -21.44
N ASP A 53 -2.73 3.86 -21.76
CA ASP A 53 -2.59 2.44 -22.13
C ASP A 53 -1.78 2.29 -23.41
N ASP A 54 -2.02 3.16 -24.40
CA ASP A 54 -1.23 3.18 -25.62
C ASP A 54 0.25 3.46 -25.32
N TYR A 55 0.57 4.43 -24.46
CA TYR A 55 1.97 4.75 -24.13
C TYR A 55 2.68 3.69 -23.30
N LEU A 56 1.95 3.03 -22.40
CA LEU A 56 2.50 1.99 -21.55
C LEU A 56 2.62 0.64 -22.30
N ASN A 57 1.84 0.45 -23.37
CA ASN A 57 1.97 -0.65 -24.31
C ASN A 57 3.02 -0.42 -25.41
N MET A 58 3.27 0.83 -25.85
CA MET A 58 4.06 1.14 -27.06
C MET A 58 5.59 1.08 -26.90
N ASN A 59 6.12 1.00 -25.68
CA ASN A 59 7.56 1.02 -25.48
C ASN A 59 8.08 -0.41 -25.26
N GLU A 60 8.54 -1.07 -26.33
CA GLU A 60 9.33 -2.32 -26.25
C GLU A 60 10.57 -2.15 -25.34
N ASP A 61 11.09 -0.92 -25.19
CA ASP A 61 12.19 -0.58 -24.27
C ASP A 61 11.75 -0.34 -22.81
N SER A 62 10.45 -0.18 -22.52
CA SER A 62 9.89 0.11 -21.18
C SER A 62 9.52 -1.12 -20.35
N ILE A 63 9.81 -2.31 -20.87
CA ILE A 63 9.48 -3.60 -20.25
C ILE A 63 10.15 -3.76 -18.87
N ARG A 64 11.15 -2.94 -18.52
CA ARG A 64 11.89 -3.06 -17.25
C ARG A 64 11.38 -2.22 -16.08
N THR A 65 10.70 -1.10 -16.32
CA THR A 65 10.27 -0.23 -15.21
C THR A 65 9.12 -0.87 -14.47
N ASN A 66 9.26 -0.97 -13.15
CA ASN A 66 8.27 -1.57 -12.27
C ASN A 66 6.99 -0.71 -12.29
N LYS A 67 5.85 -1.35 -12.53
CA LYS A 67 4.57 -0.66 -12.76
C LYS A 67 3.58 -1.07 -11.69
N GLU A 68 3.32 -0.18 -10.74
CA GLU A 68 2.50 -0.45 -9.56
C GLU A 68 1.14 0.23 -9.68
N LEU A 69 0.07 -0.56 -9.62
CA LEU A 69 -1.29 -0.05 -9.55
C LEU A 69 -1.65 0.32 -8.11
N ILE A 70 -2.04 1.57 -7.88
CA ILE A 70 -2.48 2.08 -6.57
C ILE A 70 -3.98 2.37 -6.62
N LEU A 71 -4.77 1.51 -6.00
CA LEU A 71 -6.22 1.68 -5.88
C LEU A 71 -6.56 2.37 -4.55
N LEU A 72 -7.12 3.57 -4.64
CA LEU A 72 -7.53 4.36 -3.48
C LEU A 72 -8.97 4.01 -3.07
N TRP A 73 -9.20 3.85 -1.77
CA TRP A 73 -10.48 3.47 -1.18
C TRP A 73 -10.90 4.43 -0.08
N ASP A 74 -12.18 4.78 -0.03
CA ASP A 74 -12.72 5.57 1.07
C ASP A 74 -12.44 4.92 2.43
N GLU A 75 -12.29 5.74 3.48
CA GLU A 75 -12.00 5.24 4.83
C GLU A 75 -13.06 4.25 5.34
N LYS A 76 -14.29 4.33 4.84
CA LYS A 76 -15.41 3.47 5.21
C LYS A 76 -15.49 2.18 4.40
N THR A 77 -14.64 2.03 3.37
CA THR A 77 -14.61 0.81 2.57
C THR A 77 -14.15 -0.37 3.45
N VAL A 78 -15.06 -1.32 3.64
CA VAL A 78 -14.82 -2.56 4.39
C VAL A 78 -13.82 -3.46 3.67
N GLU A 79 -14.06 -3.71 2.38
CA GLU A 79 -13.22 -4.57 1.54
C GLU A 79 -13.08 -4.02 0.12
N PRO A 80 -11.89 -4.14 -0.50
CA PRO A 80 -11.70 -3.85 -1.91
C PRO A 80 -12.50 -4.76 -2.82
N ARG A 81 -12.95 -4.23 -3.96
CA ARG A 81 -13.76 -4.96 -4.95
C ARG A 81 -13.31 -4.60 -6.37
N GLY A 82 -13.67 -5.43 -7.35
CA GLY A 82 -13.41 -5.12 -8.76
C GLY A 82 -11.93 -5.10 -9.17
N THR A 83 -11.03 -5.66 -8.36
CA THR A 83 -9.58 -5.68 -8.67
C THR A 83 -9.30 -6.44 -9.96
N ILE A 84 -10.06 -7.49 -10.27
CA ILE A 84 -9.82 -8.32 -11.45
C ILE A 84 -10.01 -7.55 -12.75
N GLU A 85 -10.95 -6.60 -12.79
CA GLU A 85 -11.18 -5.73 -13.93
C GLU A 85 -9.97 -4.85 -14.23
N TRP A 86 -9.30 -4.33 -13.18
CA TRP A 86 -8.07 -3.55 -13.32
C TRP A 86 -6.87 -4.39 -13.77
N LEU A 87 -6.81 -5.67 -13.36
CA LEU A 87 -5.68 -6.54 -13.66
C LEU A 87 -5.81 -7.26 -15.01
N LYS A 88 -7.02 -7.43 -15.53
CA LYS A 88 -7.28 -8.22 -16.74
C LYS A 88 -6.63 -7.59 -17.96
N GLY A 89 -5.68 -8.30 -18.57
CA GLY A 89 -4.94 -7.80 -19.74
C GLY A 89 -4.02 -6.62 -19.44
N SER A 90 -3.78 -6.33 -18.15
CA SER A 90 -2.88 -5.27 -17.72
C SER A 90 -1.42 -5.71 -17.72
N TRP A 91 -0.53 -4.72 -17.67
CA TRP A 91 0.92 -4.86 -17.61
C TRP A 91 1.48 -4.51 -16.23
N PHE A 92 0.63 -4.40 -15.21
CA PHE A 92 1.05 -4.07 -13.86
C PHE A 92 1.91 -5.20 -13.28
N SER A 93 3.03 -4.82 -12.68
CA SER A 93 3.94 -5.70 -11.97
C SER A 93 3.42 -6.06 -10.57
N GLY A 94 2.63 -5.15 -9.99
CA GLY A 94 2.00 -5.31 -8.68
C GLY A 94 0.80 -4.37 -8.52
N HIS A 95 0.06 -4.57 -7.44
CA HIS A 95 -1.05 -3.70 -7.08
C HIS A 95 -1.16 -3.53 -5.57
N HIS A 96 -1.61 -2.36 -5.15
CA HIS A 96 -1.77 -1.95 -3.77
C HIS A 96 -3.14 -1.32 -3.56
N HIS A 97 -3.79 -1.71 -2.47
CA HIS A 97 -5.03 -1.09 -2.02
C HIS A 97 -4.73 -0.16 -0.86
N ILE A 98 -5.04 1.12 -1.01
CA ILE A 98 -4.74 2.17 -0.04
C ILE A 98 -6.04 2.78 0.46
N ARG A 99 -6.30 2.65 1.76
CA ARG A 99 -7.40 3.35 2.41
C ARG A 99 -6.99 4.79 2.66
N ILE A 100 -7.74 5.73 2.09
CA ILE A 100 -7.46 7.17 2.20
C ILE A 100 -8.28 7.80 3.32
N HIS A 101 -7.63 8.68 4.09
CA HIS A 101 -8.29 9.42 5.17
C HIS A 101 -9.23 10.49 4.58
N LYS A 102 -10.37 10.76 5.23
CA LYS A 102 -11.36 11.78 4.82
C LYS A 102 -10.74 13.12 4.44
N ARG A 103 -9.64 13.51 5.09
CA ARG A 103 -8.86 14.73 4.79
C ARG A 103 -8.39 14.85 3.33
N MET A 104 -8.30 13.74 2.59
CA MET A 104 -7.90 13.73 1.18
C MET A 104 -9.06 14.00 0.23
N VAL A 105 -10.30 13.70 0.64
CA VAL A 105 -11.50 13.74 -0.23
C VAL A 105 -12.58 14.72 0.25
N GLN A 106 -12.40 15.35 1.40
CA GLN A 106 -13.37 16.30 1.97
C GLN A 106 -13.53 17.61 1.20
N TRP A 107 -12.69 17.88 0.21
CA TRP A 107 -12.57 19.20 -0.43
C TRP A 107 -13.62 19.41 -1.51
N ASN A 108 -14.33 20.54 -1.44
CA ASN A 108 -15.15 21.01 -2.56
C ASN A 108 -14.29 21.90 -3.45
N LEU A 109 -13.75 21.34 -4.54
CA LEU A 109 -12.83 22.03 -5.44
C LEU A 109 -13.44 23.23 -6.18
N LYS A 110 -14.76 23.43 -6.13
CA LYS A 110 -15.40 24.68 -6.62
C LYS A 110 -15.29 25.84 -5.63
N LYS A 111 -14.96 25.55 -4.38
CA LYS A 111 -14.93 26.52 -3.26
C LYS A 111 -13.56 26.63 -2.59
N VAL A 112 -12.72 25.62 -2.75
CA VAL A 112 -11.42 25.50 -2.09
C VAL A 112 -10.36 25.47 -3.18
N SER A 113 -9.37 26.35 -3.06
CA SER A 113 -8.21 26.38 -3.96
C SER A 113 -7.16 25.36 -3.54
N GLU A 114 -6.24 25.05 -4.44
CA GLU A 114 -5.09 24.20 -4.14
C GLU A 114 -4.24 24.76 -2.99
N SER A 115 -4.00 26.08 -2.96
CA SER A 115 -3.28 26.75 -1.88
C SER A 115 -3.95 26.59 -0.52
N ASP A 116 -5.28 26.55 -0.46
CA ASP A 116 -6.00 26.30 0.79
C ASP A 116 -5.76 24.86 1.29
N ILE A 117 -5.74 23.90 0.37
CA ILE A 117 -5.46 22.49 0.68
C ILE A 117 -4.02 22.37 1.19
N VAL A 118 -3.04 22.92 0.46
CA VAL A 118 -1.63 22.91 0.87
C VAL A 118 -1.46 23.53 2.25
N SER A 119 -2.05 24.71 2.49
CA SER A 119 -1.99 25.39 3.79
C SER A 119 -2.56 24.52 4.92
N TYR A 120 -3.66 23.79 4.65
CA TYR A 120 -4.20 22.85 5.62
C TYR A 120 -3.21 21.73 5.95
N TYR A 121 -2.55 21.13 4.94
CA TYR A 121 -1.55 20.09 5.17
C TYR A 121 -0.33 20.62 5.93
N GLU A 122 0.17 21.79 5.58
CA GLU A 122 1.30 22.42 6.28
C GLU A 122 1.00 22.67 7.76
N GLN A 123 -0.21 23.15 8.08
CA GLN A 123 -0.59 23.51 9.44
C GLN A 123 -1.01 22.32 10.31
N ASN A 124 -1.62 21.29 9.70
CA ASN A 124 -2.29 20.23 10.47
C ASN A 124 -1.60 18.87 10.35
N ILE A 125 -0.82 18.66 9.29
CA ILE A 125 -0.28 17.33 8.95
C ILE A 125 1.24 17.32 8.96
N TYR A 126 1.87 18.28 8.29
CA TYR A 126 3.33 18.37 8.22
C TYR A 126 3.90 18.69 9.62
N GLY A 127 5.02 18.06 9.95
CA GLY A 127 5.61 18.12 11.30
C GLY A 127 4.95 17.22 12.35
N GLY A 128 3.80 16.61 12.04
CA GLY A 128 3.17 15.62 12.91
C GLY A 128 3.93 14.28 12.97
N LYS A 129 3.59 13.45 13.96
CA LYS A 129 4.13 12.08 14.03
C LYS A 129 3.55 11.23 12.89
N VAL A 130 4.43 10.69 12.04
CA VAL A 130 4.03 9.76 10.98
C VAL A 130 3.46 8.49 11.61
N ASP A 131 2.25 8.11 11.20
CA ASP A 131 1.69 6.81 11.54
C ASP A 131 2.40 5.73 10.72
N SER A 132 3.32 5.01 11.38
CA SER A 132 4.10 3.95 10.76
C SER A 132 3.22 2.80 10.25
N ARG A 133 1.99 2.66 10.73
CA ARG A 133 1.06 1.57 10.36
C ARG A 133 0.09 1.95 9.24
N SER A 134 0.06 3.21 8.84
CA SER A 134 -0.81 3.66 7.75
C SER A 134 -0.45 2.99 6.41
N ASP A 135 -1.44 2.86 5.53
CA ASP A 135 -1.26 2.27 4.20
C ASP A 135 -0.23 3.04 3.36
N PHE A 136 -0.17 4.37 3.52
CA PHE A 136 0.85 5.20 2.88
C PHE A 136 2.26 4.91 3.41
N SER A 137 2.42 4.75 4.72
CA SER A 137 3.71 4.37 5.31
C SER A 137 4.17 2.98 4.85
N ARG A 138 3.23 2.03 4.73
CA ARG A 138 3.49 0.70 4.16
C ARG A 138 3.92 0.79 2.69
N LEU A 139 3.16 1.53 1.87
CA LEU A 139 3.49 1.74 0.47
C LEU A 139 4.86 2.39 0.29
N ALA A 140 5.16 3.44 1.07
CA ALA A 140 6.46 4.11 1.04
C ALA A 140 7.61 3.14 1.36
N ARG A 141 7.45 2.26 2.37
CA ARG A 141 8.45 1.23 2.68
C ARG A 141 8.60 0.20 1.56
N ILE A 142 7.50 -0.22 0.92
CA ILE A 142 7.57 -1.12 -0.23
C ILE A 142 8.34 -0.48 -1.38
N LEU A 143 7.97 0.74 -1.77
CA LEU A 143 8.58 1.45 -2.90
C LEU A 143 10.05 1.81 -2.67
N THR A 144 10.45 1.99 -1.42
CA THR A 144 11.85 2.30 -1.04
C THR A 144 12.67 1.06 -0.67
N GLY A 145 12.13 -0.15 -0.78
CA GLY A 145 12.84 -1.38 -0.43
C GLY A 145 13.08 -1.58 1.07
N ASN A 146 12.33 -0.88 1.92
CA ASN A 146 12.42 -0.92 3.39
C ASN A 146 11.27 -1.68 4.06
N ALA A 147 10.47 -2.43 3.28
CA ALA A 147 9.33 -3.18 3.81
C ALA A 147 9.77 -4.35 4.68
N ILE A 148 9.02 -4.60 5.76
CA ILE A 148 9.29 -5.70 6.70
C ILE A 148 8.25 -6.81 6.50
N GLY A 149 8.73 -7.99 6.09
CA GLY A 149 7.94 -9.21 5.99
C GLY A 149 8.14 -10.14 7.18
N VAL A 150 7.05 -10.68 7.73
CA VAL A 150 7.07 -11.67 8.81
C VAL A 150 6.54 -13.01 8.30
N VAL A 151 7.32 -14.08 8.51
CA VAL A 151 6.95 -15.45 8.12
C VAL A 151 6.80 -16.32 9.36
N LEU A 152 5.60 -16.85 9.59
CA LEU A 152 5.25 -17.64 10.76
C LEU A 152 5.28 -19.14 10.44
N GLY A 153 6.16 -19.87 11.11
CA GLY A 153 6.28 -21.33 10.94
C GLY A 153 5.06 -22.13 11.45
N GLY A 154 4.96 -23.39 11.01
CA GLY A 154 4.03 -24.36 11.59
C GLY A 154 4.45 -24.83 13.00
N GLY A 155 3.59 -25.58 13.70
CA GLY A 155 3.95 -26.11 15.02
C GLY A 155 2.81 -26.48 15.98
N GLY A 156 1.55 -26.54 15.51
CA GLY A 156 0.39 -26.90 16.33
C GLY A 156 0.21 -25.99 17.54
N ALA A 157 0.05 -26.57 18.74
CA ALA A 157 -0.16 -25.86 20.00
C ALA A 157 0.93 -24.81 20.33
N ARG A 158 2.17 -25.03 19.87
CA ARG A 158 3.28 -24.07 20.07
C ARG A 158 3.15 -22.80 19.24
N GLY A 159 2.22 -22.75 18.29
CA GLY A 159 1.93 -21.58 17.46
C GLY A 159 1.44 -20.37 18.25
N ALA A 160 0.98 -20.55 19.50
CA ALA A 160 0.64 -19.44 20.39
C ALA A 160 1.80 -18.44 20.59
N ALA A 161 3.05 -18.90 20.49
CA ALA A 161 4.24 -18.06 20.60
C ALA A 161 4.30 -16.96 19.52
N HIS A 162 3.71 -17.19 18.33
CA HIS A 162 3.67 -16.19 17.26
C HIS A 162 2.96 -14.91 17.69
N VAL A 163 1.94 -15.01 18.54
CA VAL A 163 1.23 -13.84 19.09
C VAL A 163 2.16 -12.98 19.93
N GLY A 164 3.01 -13.60 20.76
CA GLY A 164 4.00 -12.88 21.56
C GLY A 164 5.04 -12.15 20.71
N VAL A 165 5.47 -12.77 19.60
CA VAL A 165 6.40 -12.13 18.64
C VAL A 165 5.75 -10.91 17.97
N LEU A 166 4.52 -11.06 17.45
CA LEU A 166 3.80 -9.96 16.80
C LEU A 166 3.55 -8.79 17.77
N ARG A 167 3.21 -9.10 19.02
CA ARG A 167 3.06 -8.11 20.09
C ARG A 167 4.37 -7.38 20.37
N ALA A 168 5.47 -8.12 20.54
CA ALA A 168 6.77 -7.52 20.82
C ALA A 168 7.21 -6.57 19.69
N MET A 169 6.98 -6.95 18.43
CA MET A 169 7.23 -6.07 17.28
C MET A 169 6.42 -4.79 17.37
N GLN A 170 5.12 -4.89 17.70
CA GLN A 170 4.25 -3.73 17.86
C GLN A 170 4.70 -2.81 19.01
N GLU A 171 5.04 -3.37 20.17
CA GLU A 171 5.52 -2.62 21.34
C GLU A 171 6.83 -1.87 21.05
N HIS A 172 7.69 -2.42 20.20
CA HIS A 172 8.94 -1.77 19.76
C HIS A 172 8.76 -0.87 18.52
N GLY A 173 7.54 -0.70 18.02
CA GLY A 173 7.25 0.14 16.87
C GLY A 173 7.79 -0.40 15.54
N ILE A 174 8.06 -1.70 15.45
CA ILE A 174 8.53 -2.36 14.22
C ILE A 174 7.30 -2.65 13.34
N PRO A 175 7.17 -2.03 12.15
CA PRO A 175 6.03 -2.28 11.27
C PRO A 175 6.08 -3.68 10.69
N ILE A 176 4.91 -4.23 10.37
CA ILE A 176 4.75 -5.47 9.60
C ILE A 176 3.98 -5.10 8.33
N ASP A 177 4.68 -5.13 7.21
CA ASP A 177 4.16 -4.72 5.91
C ASP A 177 3.61 -5.90 5.11
N MET A 178 4.19 -7.08 5.35
CA MET A 178 3.75 -8.34 4.76
C MET A 178 3.76 -9.43 5.83
N ILE A 179 2.75 -10.30 5.83
CA ILE A 179 2.71 -11.43 6.74
C ILE A 179 2.29 -12.70 6.00
N GLY A 180 2.99 -13.79 6.28
CA GLY A 180 2.69 -15.11 5.74
C GLY A 180 2.99 -16.19 6.76
N GLY A 181 2.60 -17.42 6.45
CA GLY A 181 2.94 -18.55 7.31
C GLY A 181 2.43 -19.88 6.80
N THR A 182 2.68 -20.93 7.58
CA THR A 182 2.27 -22.31 7.26
C THR A 182 1.42 -22.89 8.38
N SER A 183 0.29 -23.54 8.05
CA SER A 183 -0.62 -24.16 9.03
C SER A 183 -1.07 -23.15 10.10
N ILE A 184 -0.78 -23.39 11.39
CA ILE A 184 -1.08 -22.46 12.49
C ILE A 184 -0.50 -21.06 12.26
N GLY A 185 0.68 -20.96 11.64
CA GLY A 185 1.29 -19.68 11.28
C GLY A 185 0.50 -18.93 10.21
N ALA A 186 -0.04 -19.65 9.20
CA ALA A 186 -0.91 -19.05 8.18
C ALA A 186 -2.21 -18.53 8.81
N MET A 187 -2.77 -19.31 9.75
CA MET A 187 -4.00 -18.97 10.44
C MET A 187 -3.81 -17.71 11.30
N ILE A 188 -2.74 -17.62 12.09
CA ILE A 188 -2.40 -16.43 12.88
C ILE A 188 -2.07 -15.24 11.98
N GLY A 189 -1.32 -15.45 10.89
CA GLY A 189 -1.01 -14.41 9.92
C GLY A 189 -2.26 -13.81 9.27
N GLY A 190 -3.22 -14.66 8.91
CA GLY A 190 -4.52 -14.23 8.39
C GLY A 190 -5.34 -13.44 9.41
N LEU A 191 -5.34 -13.83 10.68
CA LEU A 191 -5.97 -13.04 11.74
C LEU A 191 -5.32 -11.66 11.89
N TYR A 192 -4.00 -11.61 11.94
CA TYR A 192 -3.25 -10.36 12.04
C TYR A 192 -3.59 -9.42 10.87
N ALA A 193 -3.68 -9.95 9.65
CA ALA A 193 -4.02 -9.19 8.45
C ALA A 193 -5.46 -8.62 8.46
N GLN A 194 -6.40 -9.27 9.16
CA GLN A 194 -7.77 -8.75 9.32
C GLN A 194 -7.85 -7.59 10.33
N GLY A 195 -6.88 -7.48 11.23
CA GLY A 195 -6.86 -6.45 12.27
C GLY A 195 -6.23 -6.96 13.56
N VAL A 196 -5.45 -6.09 14.21
CA VAL A 196 -4.69 -6.42 15.42
C VAL A 196 -5.51 -6.36 16.71
N GLU A 197 -6.65 -5.66 16.70
CA GLU A 197 -7.37 -5.26 17.92
C GLU A 197 -7.90 -6.45 18.75
N ASP A 198 -8.11 -7.61 18.13
CA ASP A 198 -8.58 -8.83 18.81
C ASP A 198 -7.67 -10.05 18.62
N LEU A 199 -6.43 -9.88 18.13
CA LEU A 199 -5.57 -11.02 17.78
C LEU A 199 -5.33 -11.93 18.97
N GLU A 200 -4.94 -11.37 20.12
CA GLU A 200 -4.68 -12.17 21.32
C GLU A 200 -5.93 -12.93 21.78
N GLN A 201 -7.09 -12.27 21.82
CA GLN A 201 -8.33 -12.87 22.29
C GLN A 201 -8.81 -13.98 21.36
N ARG A 202 -8.77 -13.75 20.05
CA ARG A 202 -9.16 -14.74 19.03
C ARG A 202 -8.24 -15.95 19.01
N VAL A 203 -6.93 -15.74 19.22
CA VAL A 203 -5.99 -16.86 19.27
C VAL A 203 -6.14 -17.65 20.58
N ARG A 204 -6.38 -16.97 21.72
CA ARG A 204 -6.62 -17.65 23.02
C ARG A 204 -7.83 -18.59 22.95
N SER A 205 -8.92 -18.20 22.29
CA SER A 205 -10.10 -19.06 22.19
C SER A 205 -9.81 -20.38 21.44
N TRP A 206 -8.96 -20.36 20.41
CA TRP A 206 -8.57 -21.56 19.67
C TRP A 206 -7.78 -22.56 20.51
N PHE A 207 -6.83 -22.07 21.29
CA PHE A 207 -6.01 -22.93 22.14
C PHE A 207 -6.77 -23.44 23.38
N MET A 208 -7.75 -22.69 23.89
CA MET A 208 -8.62 -23.17 24.98
C MET A 208 -9.63 -24.22 24.51
N VAL A 209 -10.25 -24.06 23.33
CA VAL A 209 -11.22 -25.04 22.79
C VAL A 209 -10.55 -26.39 22.48
N SER A 210 -9.27 -26.36 22.12
CA SER A 210 -8.49 -27.57 21.85
C SER A 210 -8.16 -28.38 23.11
N TYR A 211 -8.12 -27.74 24.28
CA TYR A 211 -7.87 -28.41 25.57
C TYR A 211 -9.10 -29.22 26.05
N ILE A 212 -10.30 -28.75 25.72
CA ILE A 212 -11.57 -29.40 26.11
C ILE A 212 -11.84 -30.67 25.27
N HIS A 213 -11.27 -30.76 24.06
CA HIS A 213 -11.46 -31.92 23.17
C HIS A 213 -10.37 -33.00 23.31
N SER A 214 -9.36 -32.78 24.15
CA SER A 214 -8.31 -33.79 24.44
C SER A 214 -8.57 -34.60 25.72
N GLU A 215 -9.70 -34.39 26.41
CA GLU A 215 -10.09 -35.10 27.65
C GLU A 215 -11.27 -36.08 27.48
N ASN A 216 -11.60 -36.51 26.26
CA ASN A 216 -12.58 -37.59 26.02
C ASN A 216 -11.96 -38.78 25.29
#